data_AF-A0A9D2F504-F1
#
_entry.id   AF-A0A9D2F504-F1
#
_cell.length_a   1.000
_cell.length_b   1.000
_cell.length_c   1.000
_cell.angle_alpha   90.00
_cell.angle_beta   90.00
_cell.angle_gamma   90.00
#
_symmetry.space_group_name_H-M   'P 1'
#
loop_
_entity.id
_entity.type
_entity.pdbx_description
1 polymer ?
#
loop_
_entity_poly.entity_id
_entity_poly.type
_entity_poly.pdbx_seq_one_letter_code
_entity_poly.pdbx_strand_id
1 'polypeptide(L)'
;MSISFLWGISAFWIVYGVLGILGFQRIPEKYKYKSWTPDYIRMCGIADLLLGGGWIILSFVLRAVSLPLLQEMGLVLLFALPAVGYALYADRKTKVWRRQANEEWRRKKQEK
;
A
#
# COMPACT_ATOMS: atom_id res chain seq x y z
N MET A 1 17.27 13.42 -4.96
CA MET A 1 17.16 11.97 -4.63
C MET A 1 17.66 11.17 -5.84
N SER A 2 18.31 10.00 -5.69
CA SER A 2 18.78 9.25 -6.88
C SER A 2 17.58 8.71 -7.68
N ILE A 3 17.55 8.97 -8.99
CA ILE A 3 16.51 8.46 -9.91
C ILE A 3 16.49 6.93 -9.89
N SER A 4 17.67 6.30 -9.88
CA SER A 4 17.78 4.83 -9.82
C SER A 4 17.17 4.26 -8.54
N PHE A 5 17.27 4.99 -7.42
CA PHE A 5 16.62 4.60 -6.17
C PHE A 5 15.09 4.67 -6.30
N LEU A 6 14.55 5.75 -6.89
CA LEU A 6 13.11 5.89 -7.15
C LEU A 6 12.58 4.78 -8.06
N TRP A 7 13.34 4.39 -9.09
CA TRP A 7 12.96 3.29 -9.98
C TRP A 7 12.90 1.96 -9.23
N GLY A 8 13.93 1.65 -8.44
CA GLY A 8 13.99 0.42 -7.65
C GLY A 8 12.83 0.30 -6.65
N ILE A 9 12.57 1.37 -5.88
CA ILE A 9 11.49 1.35 -4.89
C ILE A 9 10.10 1.33 -5.56
N SER A 10 9.94 2.02 -6.68
CA SER A 10 8.67 2.01 -7.42
C SER A 10 8.37 0.64 -8.03
N ALA A 11 9.38 -0.01 -8.62
CA ALA A 11 9.24 -1.37 -9.15
C ALA A 11 8.89 -2.36 -8.02
N PHE A 12 9.51 -2.23 -6.85
CA PHE A 12 9.17 -3.04 -5.68
C PHE A 12 7.70 -2.90 -5.30
N TRP A 13 7.19 -1.67 -5.15
CA TRP A 13 5.80 -1.43 -4.79
C TRP A 13 4.82 -1.88 -5.88
N ILE A 14 5.17 -1.73 -7.16
CA ILE A 14 4.32 -2.20 -8.26
C ILE A 14 4.22 -3.72 -8.24
N VAL A 15 5.34 -4.42 -8.16
CA VAL A 15 5.35 -5.89 -8.09
C VAL A 15 4.57 -6.38 -6.87
N TYR A 16 4.82 -5.77 -5.71
CA TYR A 16 4.09 -6.13 -4.48
C TYR A 16 2.59 -5.83 -4.59
N GLY A 17 2.22 -4.72 -5.21
CA GLY A 17 0.82 -4.35 -5.47
C GLY A 17 0.12 -5.31 -6.42
N VAL A 18 0.78 -5.75 -7.49
CA VAL A 18 0.28 -6.81 -8.39
C VAL A 18 0.07 -8.11 -7.63
N LEU A 19 1.05 -8.53 -6.81
CA LEU A 19 0.91 -9.72 -5.96
C LEU A 19 -0.28 -9.57 -5.00
N GLY A 20 -0.49 -8.39 -4.43
CA GLY A 20 -1.68 -8.07 -3.63
C GLY A 20 -2.98 -8.21 -4.41
N ILE A 21 -3.07 -7.73 -5.65
CA ILE A 21 -4.28 -7.93 -6.47
C ILE A 21 -4.55 -9.41 -6.76
N LEU A 22 -3.48 -10.18 -6.97
CA LEU A 22 -3.54 -11.63 -7.19
C LEU A 22 -3.83 -12.44 -5.90
N GLY A 23 -3.90 -11.78 -4.73
CA GLY A 23 -4.16 -12.44 -3.45
C GLY A 23 -2.91 -12.91 -2.69
N PHE A 24 -1.72 -12.69 -3.24
CA PHE A 24 -0.43 -13.07 -2.67
C PHE A 24 0.16 -11.93 -1.85
N GLN A 25 -0.46 -11.60 -0.72
CA GLN A 25 0.06 -10.59 0.21
C GLN A 25 0.29 -11.15 1.60
N ARG A 26 1.38 -10.69 2.25
CA ARG A 26 1.67 -11.07 3.62
C ARG A 26 0.71 -10.35 4.57
N ILE A 27 -0.28 -11.09 5.06
CA ILE A 27 -1.24 -10.59 6.05
C ILE A 27 -1.11 -11.31 7.41
N PRO A 28 -1.50 -10.66 8.52
CA PRO A 28 -1.61 -11.29 9.83
C PRO A 28 -2.47 -12.56 9.80
N GLU A 29 -2.07 -13.57 10.55
CA GLU A 29 -2.76 -14.88 10.58
C GLU A 29 -4.24 -14.77 10.97
N LYS A 30 -4.57 -13.89 11.90
CA LYS A 30 -5.95 -13.56 12.31
C LYS A 30 -6.86 -13.09 11.16
N TYR A 31 -6.28 -12.58 10.07
CA TYR A 31 -7.00 -12.12 8.88
C TYR A 31 -6.97 -13.14 7.76
N LYS A 32 -6.31 -14.29 7.92
CA LYS A 32 -6.32 -15.36 6.92
C LYS A 32 -7.65 -16.11 6.95
N TYR A 33 -8.04 -16.65 5.79
CA TYR A 33 -9.20 -17.52 5.62
C TYR A 33 -10.55 -16.88 6.01
N LYS A 34 -10.65 -15.55 5.96
CA LYS A 34 -11.94 -14.85 6.08
C LYS A 34 -12.51 -14.64 4.68
N SER A 35 -13.84 -14.60 4.58
CA SER A 35 -14.53 -14.32 3.30
C SER A 35 -14.12 -12.98 2.69
N TRP A 36 -13.80 -12.00 3.53
CA TRP A 36 -13.34 -10.65 3.13
C TRP A 36 -11.83 -10.55 2.91
N THR A 37 -11.04 -11.58 3.23
CA THR A 37 -9.58 -11.56 3.09
C THR A 37 -9.11 -11.19 1.68
N PRO A 38 -9.67 -11.77 0.59
CA PRO A 38 -9.25 -11.43 -0.75
C PRO A 38 -9.50 -9.95 -1.08
N ASP A 39 -10.62 -9.40 -0.64
CA ASP A 39 -10.96 -7.99 -0.88
C ASP A 39 -10.02 -7.05 -0.11
N TYR A 40 -9.69 -7.38 1.13
CA TYR A 40 -8.73 -6.61 1.92
C TYR A 40 -7.33 -6.62 1.28
N ILE A 41 -6.85 -7.78 0.85
CA ILE A 41 -5.56 -7.94 0.17
C ILE A 41 -5.55 -7.16 -1.15
N ARG A 42 -6.62 -7.24 -1.96
CA ARG A 42 -6.74 -6.45 -3.19
C ARG A 42 -6.70 -4.95 -2.94
N MET A 43 -7.38 -4.47 -1.89
CA MET A 43 -7.33 -3.04 -1.51
C MET A 43 -5.92 -2.62 -1.10
N CYS A 44 -5.22 -3.43 -0.30
CA CYS A 44 -3.81 -3.14 0.01
C CYS A 44 -2.95 -3.12 -1.25
N GLY A 45 -3.12 -4.09 -2.16
CA GLY A 45 -2.41 -4.12 -3.44
C GLY A 45 -2.67 -2.90 -4.33
N ILE A 46 -3.91 -2.39 -4.37
CA ILE A 46 -4.23 -1.16 -5.10
C ILE A 46 -3.51 0.06 -4.49
N ALA A 47 -3.43 0.15 -3.16
CA ALA A 47 -2.69 1.23 -2.50
C ALA A 47 -1.20 1.19 -2.88
N ASP A 48 -0.61 -0.01 -2.88
CA ASP A 48 0.79 -0.23 -3.26
C ASP A 48 1.05 0.13 -4.74
N LEU A 49 0.12 -0.21 -5.64
CA LEU A 49 0.18 0.19 -7.06
C LEU A 49 0.09 1.70 -7.25
N LEU A 50 -0.79 2.39 -6.50
CA LEU A 50 -0.90 3.84 -6.58
C LEU A 50 0.40 4.51 -6.11
N LEU A 51 1.05 3.97 -5.08
CA LEU A 51 2.30 4.50 -4.57
C LEU A 51 3.44 4.29 -5.58
N GLY A 52 3.62 3.05 -6.04
CA GLY A 52 4.67 2.71 -7.00
C GLY A 52 4.46 3.41 -8.34
N GLY A 53 3.22 3.45 -8.85
CA GLY A 53 2.88 4.17 -10.08
C GLY A 53 3.13 5.68 -9.96
N GLY A 54 2.74 6.29 -8.83
CA GLY A 54 3.01 7.69 -8.55
C GLY A 54 4.51 8.01 -8.55
N TRP A 55 5.32 7.17 -7.92
CA TRP A 55 6.77 7.36 -7.87
C TRP A 55 7.49 7.05 -9.19
N ILE A 56 6.98 6.13 -10.02
CA ILE A 56 7.43 5.98 -11.41
C ILE A 56 7.23 7.30 -12.16
N ILE A 57 6.03 7.87 -12.11
CA ILE A 57 5.73 9.12 -12.83
C ILE A 57 6.63 10.25 -12.32
N LEU A 58 6.79 10.36 -10.99
CA LEU A 58 7.69 11.32 -10.37
C LEU A 58 9.12 11.19 -10.89
N SER A 59 9.61 9.96 -11.08
CA SER A 59 10.97 9.74 -11.58
C SER A 59 11.20 10.32 -12.98
N PHE A 60 10.17 10.28 -13.85
CA PHE A 60 10.24 10.93 -15.17
C PHE A 60 10.21 12.45 -15.06
N VAL A 61 9.42 13.00 -14.14
CA VAL A 61 9.36 14.45 -13.87
C VAL A 61 10.72 14.96 -13.37
N LEU A 62 11.32 14.29 -12.38
CA LEU A 62 12.63 14.67 -11.82
C LEU A 62 13.78 14.45 -12.81
N ARG A 63 13.62 13.57 -13.80
CA ARG A 63 14.58 13.43 -14.90
C ARG A 63 14.49 14.58 -15.90
N ALA A 64 13.28 15.10 -16.14
CA ALA A 64 13.03 16.18 -17.07
C ALA A 64 13.34 17.57 -16.48
N VAL A 65 13.26 17.73 -15.16
CA VAL A 65 13.41 19.02 -14.48
C VAL A 65 14.42 18.90 -13.32
N SER A 66 15.41 19.80 -13.31
CA SER A 66 16.30 19.94 -12.15
C SER A 66 15.63 20.85 -11.12
N LEU A 67 15.39 20.32 -9.93
CA LEU A 67 14.72 21.04 -8.84
C LEU A 67 15.60 21.08 -7.59
N PRO A 68 15.51 22.14 -6.76
CA PRO A 68 16.13 22.15 -5.45
C PRO A 68 15.51 21.08 -4.55
N LEU A 69 16.31 20.56 -3.61
CA LEU A 69 15.95 19.44 -2.74
C LEU A 69 14.58 19.60 -2.05
N LEU A 70 14.26 20.80 -1.57
CA LEU A 70 12.99 21.06 -0.89
C LEU A 70 11.76 20.82 -1.80
N GLN A 71 11.87 21.22 -3.07
CA GLN A 71 10.81 21.01 -4.05
C GLN A 71 10.72 19.54 -4.46
N GLU A 72 11.85 18.82 -4.57
CA GLU A 72 11.83 17.37 -4.78
C GLU A 72 11.08 16.65 -3.65
N MET A 73 11.37 16.98 -2.40
CA MET A 73 10.67 16.41 -1.23
C MET A 73 9.18 16.73 -1.24
N GLY A 74 8.81 17.96 -1.61
CA GLY A 74 7.41 18.36 -1.78
C GLY A 74 6.68 17.53 -2.83
N LEU A 75 7.33 17.26 -3.97
CA LEU A 75 6.77 16.40 -5.01
C LEU A 75 6.67 14.94 -4.58
N VAL A 76 7.64 14.39 -3.85
CA VAL A 76 7.55 13.02 -3.31
C VAL A 76 6.30 12.86 -2.44
N LEU A 77 6.03 13.83 -1.56
CA LEU A 77 4.83 13.83 -0.71
C LEU A 77 3.56 13.98 -1.54
N LEU A 78 3.56 14.91 -2.51
CA LEU A 78 2.41 15.16 -3.38
C LEU A 78 2.01 13.89 -4.16
N PHE A 79 2.98 13.19 -4.74
CA PHE A 79 2.75 11.97 -5.51
C PHE A 79 2.38 10.76 -4.63
N ALA A 80 2.65 10.81 -3.32
CA ALA A 80 2.18 9.79 -2.38
C ALA A 80 0.72 10.00 -1.95
N LEU A 81 0.15 11.21 -2.10
CA LEU A 81 -1.20 11.53 -1.62
C LEU A 81 -2.30 10.61 -2.18
N PRO A 82 -2.33 10.24 -3.48
CA PRO A 82 -3.34 9.33 -3.99
C PRO A 82 -3.30 7.96 -3.30
N ALA A 83 -2.09 7.43 -3.07
CA ALA A 83 -1.89 6.16 -2.40
C ALA A 83 -2.32 6.24 -0.92
N VAL A 84 -1.92 7.31 -0.21
CA VAL A 84 -2.32 7.54 1.18
C VAL A 84 -3.83 7.71 1.31
N GLY A 85 -4.45 8.51 0.43
CA GLY A 85 -5.89 8.73 0.41
C GLY A 85 -6.65 7.42 0.19
N TYR A 86 -6.21 6.59 -0.76
CA TYR A 86 -6.80 5.29 -1.00
C TYR A 86 -6.58 4.32 0.18
N ALA A 87 -5.38 4.30 0.77
CA ALA A 87 -5.08 3.47 1.94
C ALA A 87 -5.98 3.84 3.13
N LEU A 88 -6.22 5.13 3.37
CA LEU A 88 -7.16 5.59 4.41
C LEU A 88 -8.61 5.19 4.10
N TYR A 89 -9.02 5.27 2.84
CA TYR A 89 -10.33 4.76 2.41
C TYR A 89 -10.47 3.25 2.67
N ALA A 90 -9.48 2.46 2.25
CA ALA A 90 -9.45 1.02 2.47
C ALA A 90 -9.43 0.65 3.96
N ASP A 91 -8.66 1.39 4.77
CA ASP A 91 -8.58 1.22 6.21
C ASP A 91 -9.95 1.43 6.88
N ARG A 92 -10.68 2.49 6.47
CA ARG A 92 -12.04 2.78 6.94
C ARG A 92 -13.03 1.70 6.51
N LYS A 93 -13.00 1.29 5.25
CA LYS A 93 -13.88 0.26 4.69
C LYS A 93 -13.70 -1.09 5.39
N THR A 94 -12.46 -1.46 5.72
CA THR A 94 -12.12 -2.76 6.32
C THR A 94 -12.08 -2.73 7.85
N LYS A 95 -12.41 -1.60 8.49
CA LYS A 95 -12.35 -1.41 9.95
C LYS A 95 -13.21 -2.43 10.70
N VAL A 96 -14.46 -2.63 10.26
CA VAL A 96 -15.40 -3.56 10.92
C VAL A 96 -14.90 -5.00 10.84
N TRP A 97 -14.46 -5.42 9.66
CA TRP A 97 -13.91 -6.76 9.41
C TRP A 97 -12.70 -7.06 10.29
N ARG A 98 -11.76 -6.11 10.36
CA ARG A 98 -10.55 -6.25 11.19
C ARG A 98 -10.87 -6.27 12.68
N ARG A 99 -11.91 -5.54 13.11
CA ARG A 99 -12.39 -5.57 14.51
C ARG A 99 -12.98 -6.93 14.86
N GLN A 100 -13.90 -7.45 14.04
CA GLN A 100 -14.50 -8.78 14.24
C GLN A 100 -13.43 -9.88 14.29
N ALA A 101 -12.48 -9.88 13.35
CA ALA A 101 -11.40 -10.86 13.37
C ALA A 101 -10.45 -10.72 14.58
N ASN A 102 -10.25 -9.51 15.10
CA ASN A 102 -9.49 -9.32 16.34
C ASN A 102 -10.22 -9.90 17.56
N GLU A 103 -11.54 -9.70 17.66
CA GLU A 103 -12.37 -10.21 18.75
C GLU A 103 -12.42 -11.74 18.73
N GLU A 104 -12.67 -12.35 17.57
CA GLU A 104 -12.64 -13.81 17.39
C GLU A 104 -11.27 -14.41 17.74
N TRP A 105 -10.18 -13.76 17.32
CA TRP A 105 -8.83 -14.22 17.63
C TRP A 105 -8.52 -14.17 19.13
N ARG A 106 -9.01 -13.14 19.84
CA ARG A 106 -8.86 -13.03 21.30
C ARG A 106 -9.64 -14.12 22.02
N ARG A 107 -10.90 -14.38 21.62
CA ARG A 107 -11.72 -15.45 22.20
C ARG A 107 -11.06 -16.81 22.07
N LYS A 108 -10.61 -17.17 20.86
CA LYS A 108 -9.91 -18.44 20.61
C LYS A 108 -8.61 -18.62 21.42
N LYS A 109 -7.97 -17.52 21.80
CA LYS A 109 -6.79 -17.54 22.68
C LYS A 109 -7.13 -17.66 24.17
N GLN A 110 -8.34 -17.31 24.58
CA GLN A 110 -8.81 -17.44 25.97
C GLN A 110 -9.43 -18.81 26.23
N GLU A 111 -9.95 -19.46 25.19
CA GLU A 111 -10.53 -20.82 25.23
C GLU A 111 -9.48 -21.94 25.11
N LYS A 112 -8.19 -21.58 24.91
CA LYS A 112 -7.03 -22.49 24.88
C LYS A 112 -6.18 -22.32 26.13
#